data_AF-A0A2K3UZU1-F1
#
_entry.id   AF-A0A2K3UZU1-F1
#
_cell.length_a   1.000
_cell.length_b   1.000
_cell.length_c   1.000
_cell.angle_alpha   90.00
_cell.angle_beta   90.00
_cell.angle_gamma   90.00
#
_symmetry.space_group_name_H-M   'P 1'
#
loop_
_entity.id
_entity.type
_entity.pdbx_description
1 polymer ?
#
loop_
_entity_poly.entity_id
_entity_poly.type
_entity_poly.pdbx_seq_one_letter_code
_entity_poly.pdbx_strand_id
1 'polypeptide(L)'
;MTAPLNLQDALAALTPALGELHRDDVTMTPSTREGELRVEVRSTDVDALRGFDVVAMPLPTEHKTPDELARNITEVIHRELMYGQLAAKDEDGEFKRIVV
;
A
#
# COMPACT_ATOMS: atom_id res chain seq x y z
N MET A 1 -19.90 20.07 8.00
CA MET A 1 -19.79 18.60 8.05
C MET A 1 -18.80 18.21 6.97
N THR A 2 -17.60 17.80 7.33
CA THR A 2 -16.60 17.32 6.36
C THR A 2 -17.07 15.96 5.87
N ALA A 3 -17.14 15.75 4.56
CA ALA A 3 -17.54 14.46 4.00
C ALA A 3 -16.56 13.36 4.46
N PRO A 4 -17.04 12.14 4.73
CA PRO A 4 -16.16 11.01 5.01
C PRO A 4 -15.20 10.83 3.82
N LEU A 5 -13.94 10.49 4.11
CA LEU A 5 -12.93 10.26 3.09
C LEU A 5 -13.40 9.21 2.08
N ASN A 6 -13.34 9.54 0.79
CA ASN A 6 -13.64 8.60 -0.27
C ASN A 6 -12.39 7.80 -0.66
N LEU A 7 -12.37 6.51 -0.32
CA LEU A 7 -11.25 5.62 -0.64
C LEU A 7 -11.09 5.38 -2.14
N GLN A 8 -12.14 5.56 -2.95
CA GLN A 8 -12.02 5.48 -4.41
C GLN A 8 -11.22 6.65 -4.96
N ASP A 9 -11.44 7.86 -4.43
CA ASP A 9 -10.64 9.03 -4.82
C ASP A 9 -9.18 8.86 -4.37
N ALA A 10 -8.97 8.27 -3.19
CA ALA A 10 -7.62 7.98 -2.70
C ALA A 10 -6.92 6.91 -3.56
N LEU A 11 -7.65 5.87 -4.00
CA LEU A 11 -7.14 4.86 -4.93
C LEU A 11 -6.77 5.48 -6.29
N ALA A 12 -7.61 6.41 -6.79
CA ALA A 12 -7.34 7.14 -8.02
C ALA A 12 -6.09 8.02 -7.92
N ALA A 13 -5.89 8.69 -6.78
CA ALA A 13 -4.68 9.48 -6.50
C ALA A 13 -3.43 8.59 -6.30
N LEU A 14 -3.59 7.41 -5.71
CA LEU A 14 -2.51 6.47 -5.43
C LEU A 14 -1.97 5.77 -6.68
N THR A 15 -2.84 5.41 -7.62
CA THR A 15 -2.46 4.68 -8.85
C THR A 15 -1.31 5.33 -9.64
N PRO A 16 -1.35 6.63 -9.98
CA PRO A 16 -0.22 7.28 -10.66
C PRO A 16 1.03 7.36 -9.77
N ALA A 17 0.87 7.55 -8.44
CA ALA A 17 2.00 7.62 -7.51
C ALA A 17 2.75 6.28 -7.41
N LEU A 18 2.04 5.15 -7.51
CA LEU A 18 2.67 3.82 -7.58
C LEU A 18 3.40 3.60 -8.90
N GLY A 19 2.95 4.22 -10.00
CA GLY A 19 3.65 4.17 -11.29
C GLY A 19 5.06 4.76 -11.22
N GLU A 20 5.24 5.83 -10.44
CA GLU A 20 6.55 6.45 -10.20
C GLU A 20 7.49 5.56 -9.36
N LEU A 21 6.94 4.61 -8.59
CA LEU A 21 7.68 3.65 -7.78
C LEU A 21 7.97 2.34 -8.50
N HIS A 22 7.66 2.24 -9.80
CA HIS A 22 7.80 1.01 -10.56
C HIS A 22 9.22 0.42 -10.49
N ARG A 23 9.29 -0.90 -10.26
CA ARG A 23 10.52 -1.70 -10.36
C ARG A 23 10.23 -2.98 -11.14
N ASP A 24 11.17 -3.42 -11.96
CA ASP A 24 11.03 -4.61 -12.80
C ASP A 24 10.83 -5.92 -11.99
N ASP A 25 11.33 -5.94 -10.76
CA ASP A 25 11.32 -7.10 -9.86
C ASP A 25 10.13 -7.13 -8.88
N VAL A 26 9.21 -6.16 -8.99
CA VAL A 26 8.11 -5.98 -8.04
C VAL A 26 6.79 -5.64 -8.74
N THR A 27 5.72 -6.34 -8.35
CA THR A 27 4.35 -5.99 -8.70
C THR A 27 3.67 -5.29 -7.52
N MET A 28 3.00 -4.17 -7.79
CA MET A 28 2.21 -3.43 -6.80
C MET A 28 0.74 -3.45 -7.22
N THR A 29 -0.14 -3.92 -6.34
CA THR A 29 -1.57 -4.04 -6.63
C THR A 29 -2.37 -3.26 -5.59
N PRO A 30 -2.83 -2.04 -5.92
CA PRO A 30 -3.69 -1.27 -5.05
C PRO A 30 -5.15 -1.76 -5.13
N SER A 31 -5.84 -1.80 -4.01
CA SER A 31 -7.24 -2.21 -3.91
C SER A 31 -7.93 -1.51 -2.74
N THR A 32 -9.26 -1.46 -2.79
CA THR A 32 -10.09 -1.00 -1.67
C THR A 32 -11.01 -2.13 -1.27
N ARG A 33 -11.11 -2.41 0.03
CA ARG A 33 -11.97 -3.46 0.57
C ARG A 33 -12.40 -3.07 1.97
N GLU A 34 -13.67 -3.28 2.34
CA GLU A 34 -14.14 -3.17 3.75
C GLU A 34 -13.75 -1.86 4.49
N GLY A 35 -13.57 -0.75 3.78
CA GLY A 35 -13.15 0.53 4.38
C GLY A 35 -11.64 0.68 4.60
N GLU A 36 -10.84 -0.25 4.07
CA GLU A 36 -9.38 -0.12 3.96
C GLU A 36 -8.94 0.15 2.51
N LEU A 37 -7.90 0.96 2.38
CA LEU A 37 -7.10 1.09 1.16
C LEU A 37 -5.84 0.23 1.35
N ARG A 38 -5.67 -0.79 0.53
CA ARG A 38 -4.58 -1.76 0.62
C ARG A 38 -3.72 -1.73 -0.63
N VAL A 39 -2.41 -1.84 -0.47
CA VAL A 39 -1.47 -2.08 -1.56
C VAL A 39 -0.69 -3.34 -1.27
N GLU A 40 -0.79 -4.30 -2.17
CA GLU A 40 -0.02 -5.53 -2.11
C GLU A 40 1.26 -5.34 -2.93
N VAL A 41 2.41 -5.46 -2.27
CA VAL A 41 3.72 -5.37 -2.90
C VAL A 41 4.32 -6.78 -2.91
N ARG A 42 4.61 -7.31 -4.09
CA ARG A 42 5.07 -8.69 -4.28
C ARG A 42 6.29 -8.73 -5.20
N SER A 43 7.26 -9.59 -4.89
CA SER A 43 8.32 -9.91 -5.82
C SER A 43 7.76 -10.64 -7.05
N THR A 44 8.35 -10.39 -8.21
CA THR A 44 8.06 -11.17 -9.44
C THR A 44 8.79 -12.51 -9.46
N ASP A 45 9.69 -12.76 -8.49
CA ASP A 45 10.36 -14.04 -8.30
C ASP A 45 9.35 -15.11 -7.84
N VAL A 46 9.15 -16.12 -8.70
CA VAL A 46 8.21 -17.23 -8.48
C VAL A 46 8.75 -18.29 -7.52
N ASP A 47 10.08 -18.35 -7.33
CA ASP A 47 10.73 -19.33 -6.46
C ASP A 47 10.82 -18.84 -5.00
N ALA A 48 10.70 -17.52 -4.79
CA ALA A 48 10.74 -16.90 -3.48
C ALA A 48 9.60 -15.88 -3.28
N LEU A 49 8.45 -16.36 -2.82
CA LEU A 49 7.30 -15.50 -2.46
C LEU A 49 7.68 -14.52 -1.35
N ARG A 50 8.02 -13.29 -1.75
CA ARG A 50 8.41 -12.20 -0.88
C ARG A 50 7.55 -10.97 -1.15
N GLY A 51 7.27 -10.21 -0.11
CA GLY A 51 6.39 -9.06 -0.22
C GLY A 51 5.95 -8.50 1.11
N PHE A 52 5.12 -7.47 1.03
CA PHE A 52 4.44 -6.87 2.17
C PHE A 52 3.15 -6.21 1.71
N ASP A 53 2.27 -5.95 2.66
CA ASP A 53 1.02 -5.25 2.47
C ASP A 53 1.06 -3.91 3.19
N VAL A 54 0.71 -2.84 2.50
CA VAL A 54 0.49 -1.53 3.13
C VAL A 54 -1.00 -1.30 3.19
N VAL A 55 -1.52 -1.04 4.38
CA VAL A 55 -2.96 -0.90 4.64
C VAL A 55 -3.20 0.42 5.35
N ALA A 56 -4.12 1.22 4.82
CA ALA A 56 -4.61 2.41 5.50
C ALA A 56 -6.08 2.25 5.85
N MET A 57 -6.40 2.50 7.12
CA MET A 57 -7.76 2.45 7.70
C MET A 57 -8.11 3.82 8.30
N PRO A 58 -8.40 4.81 7.46
CA PRO A 58 -8.61 6.18 7.90
C PRO A 58 -9.90 6.28 8.72
N LEU A 59 -9.80 6.87 9.90
CA LEU A 59 -10.96 7.13 10.73
C LEU A 59 -11.79 8.29 10.16
N PRO A 60 -13.12 8.31 10.35
CA PRO A 60 -13.97 9.43 9.92
C PRO A 60 -13.56 10.78 10.52
N THR A 61 -12.86 10.75 11.67
CA THR A 61 -12.39 11.92 12.42
C THR A 61 -11.01 12.41 11.97
N GLU A 62 -10.29 11.66 11.13
CA GLU A 62 -8.88 11.93 10.83
C GLU A 62 -8.66 13.11 9.88
N HIS A 63 -9.72 13.67 9.28
CA HIS A 63 -9.69 14.83 8.38
C HIS A 63 -8.60 14.77 7.29
N LYS A 64 -8.12 13.58 6.94
CA LYS A 64 -7.16 13.36 5.85
C LYS A 64 -7.86 13.55 4.51
N THR A 65 -7.16 14.15 3.56
CA THR A 65 -7.56 14.18 2.16
C THR A 65 -7.16 12.89 1.43
N PRO A 66 -7.81 12.58 0.29
CA PRO A 66 -7.40 11.45 -0.55
C PRO A 66 -5.93 11.48 -0.95
N ASP A 67 -5.42 12.66 -1.31
CA ASP A 67 -4.02 12.87 -1.70
C ASP A 67 -3.05 12.64 -0.54
N GLU A 68 -3.38 13.09 0.67
CA GLU A 68 -2.55 12.83 1.86
C GLU A 68 -2.48 11.33 2.18
N LEU A 69 -3.60 10.61 2.04
CA LEU A 69 -3.62 9.17 2.27
C LEU A 69 -2.75 8.44 1.23
N ALA A 70 -2.92 8.78 -0.05
CA ALA A 70 -2.15 8.22 -1.15
C ALA A 70 -0.64 8.50 -0.95
N ARG A 71 -0.28 9.71 -0.53
CA ARG A 71 1.10 10.09 -0.23
C ARG A 71 1.68 9.27 0.92
N ASN A 72 0.98 9.14 2.05
CA ASN A 72 1.46 8.38 3.20
C ASN A 72 1.75 6.91 2.82
N ILE A 73 0.84 6.29 2.06
CA ILE A 73 1.03 4.92 1.55
C ILE A 73 2.26 4.85 0.65
N THR A 74 2.37 5.78 -0.30
CA THR A 74 3.49 5.82 -1.25
C THR A 74 4.84 6.01 -0.56
N GLU A 75 4.91 6.91 0.44
CA GLU A 75 6.13 7.14 1.22
C GLU A 75 6.57 5.90 2.01
N VAL A 76 5.61 5.16 2.58
CA VAL A 76 5.88 3.87 3.26
C VAL A 76 6.41 2.83 2.27
N ILE A 77 5.74 2.65 1.13
CA ILE A 77 6.18 1.69 0.11
C ILE A 77 7.59 2.05 -0.38
N HIS A 78 7.82 3.32 -0.71
CA HIS A 78 9.12 3.79 -1.17
C HIS A 78 10.22 3.53 -0.12
N ARG A 79 9.95 3.81 1.16
CA ARG A 79 10.89 3.53 2.25
C ARG A 79 11.18 2.04 2.36
N GLU A 80 10.16 1.20 2.37
CA GLU A 80 10.36 -0.26 2.48
C GLU A 80 11.13 -0.82 1.28
N LEU A 81 10.89 -0.33 0.06
CA LEU A 81 11.62 -0.73 -1.14
C LEU A 81 13.06 -0.19 -1.20
N MET A 82 13.33 0.97 -0.59
CA MET A 82 14.68 1.53 -0.53
C MET A 82 15.56 0.86 0.51
N TYR A 83 15.00 0.55 1.69
CA TYR A 83 15.78 0.09 2.84
C TYR A 83 15.66 -1.42 3.09
N GLY A 84 14.68 -2.10 2.49
CA GLY A 84 14.36 -3.49 2.76
C GLY A 84 14.61 -4.42 1.58
N GLN A 85 15.15 -5.61 1.85
CA GLN A 85 14.81 -6.76 1.03
C GLN A 85 13.33 -7.10 1.30
N LEU A 86 12.58 -7.44 0.26
CA LEU A 86 11.21 -7.91 0.45
C LEU A 86 11.19 -9.08 1.44
N ALA A 87 10.39 -8.93 2.50
CA ALA A 87 10.26 -9.95 3.53
C ALA A 87 9.69 -11.23 2.93
N ALA A 88 10.21 -12.38 3.34
CA ALA A 88 9.53 -13.65 3.08
C ALA A 88 8.22 -13.69 3.86
N LYS A 89 7.33 -14.60 3.44
CA LYS A 89 6.18 -14.97 4.25
C LYS A 89 6.62 -15.46 5.63
N ASP A 90 5.78 -15.21 6.64
CA ASP A 90 5.96 -15.79 7.97
C ASP A 90 5.61 -17.29 8.00
N GLU A 91 5.68 -17.88 9.19
CA GLU A 91 5.44 -19.31 9.42
C GLU A 91 3.98 -19.73 9.11
N ASP A 92 3.04 -18.79 9.15
CA ASP A 92 1.63 -18.97 8.81
C ASP A 92 1.34 -18.74 7.32
N GLY A 93 2.35 -18.31 6.56
CA GLY A 93 2.24 -18.04 5.13
C GLY A 93 1.69 -16.65 4.80
N GLU A 94 1.62 -15.75 5.77
CA GLU A 94 1.18 -14.36 5.63
C GLU A 94 2.34 -13.43 5.24
N PHE A 95 2.01 -12.35 4.54
CA PHE A 95 2.98 -11.30 4.23
C PHE A 95 3.00 -10.25 5.35
N LYS A 96 4.16 -9.62 5.56
CA LYS A 96 4.29 -8.50 6.49
C LYS A 96 3.23 -7.43 6.21
N ARG A 97 2.41 -7.08 7.20
CA ARG A 97 1.41 -6.01 7.10
C ARG A 97 1.91 -4.73 7.78
N ILE A 98 1.79 -3.60 7.09
CA ILE A 98 2.18 -2.27 7.54
C ILE A 98 0.94 -1.38 7.55
N VAL A 99 0.60 -0.81 8.70
CA VAL A 99 -0.59 0.04 8.87
C VAL A 99 -0.19 1.52 8.90
N VAL A 100 -0.93 2.36 8.17
CA VAL A 100 -0.70 3.81 8.00
C VAL A 100 -1.90 4.67 8.40
#